data_AF-A0A527ZAK1-F1
#
_entry.id   AF-A0A527ZAK1-F1
#
_cell.length_a   1.000
_cell.length_b   1.000
_cell.length_c   1.000
_cell.angle_alpha   90.00
_cell.angle_beta   90.00
_cell.angle_gamma   90.00
#
_symmetry.space_group_name_H-M   'P 1'
#
loop_
_entity.id
_entity.type
_entity.pdbx_description
1 polymer ?
#
loop_
_entity_poly.entity_id
_entity_poly.type
_entity_poly.pdbx_seq_one_letter_code
_entity_poly.pdbx_strand_id
1 'polypeptide(L)' 'NLIVTMIFNVPLNNALAAVDPESANGAAVWTTYLRDWVMWNHVRTITAIAALACFIIALR' A
#
# COMPACT_ATOMS: atom_id res chain seq x y z
N ASN A 1 8.04 3.56 -5.84
CA ASN A 1 7.85 2.46 -4.85
C ASN A 1 8.24 2.85 -3.43
N LEU A 2 9.49 3.25 -3.15
CA LEU A 2 9.93 3.64 -1.79
C LEU A 2 9.06 4.74 -1.15
N ILE A 3 8.72 5.78 -1.91
CA ILE A 3 7.83 6.87 -1.45
C ILE A 3 6.47 6.32 -1.01
N VAL A 4 5.86 5.44 -1.82
CA VAL A 4 4.55 4.85 -1.49
C VAL A 4 4.64 4.04 -0.19
N THR A 5 5.73 3.32 0.00
CA THR A 5 5.98 2.56 1.21
C THR A 5 6.14 3.46 2.43
N MET A 6 7.05 4.45 2.38
CA MET A 6 7.40 5.27 3.53
C MET A 6 6.29 6.23 3.94
N ILE A 7 5.57 6.81 2.98
CA ILE A 7 4.59 7.87 3.25
C ILE A 7 3.18 7.32 3.46
N PHE A 8 2.81 6.20 2.83
CA PHE A 8 1.45 5.66 2.92
C PHE A 8 1.40 4.32 3.64
N ASN A 9 2.12 3.30 3.14
CA ASN A 9 1.96 1.95 3.69
C ASN A 9 2.52 1.80 5.12
N VAL A 10 3.68 2.39 5.43
CA VAL A 10 4.26 2.32 6.78
C VAL A 10 3.36 3.00 7.81
N PRO A 11 2.89 4.25 7.60
CA PRO A 11 1.92 4.86 8.52
C PRO A 11 0.63 4.04 8.67
N LEU A 12 0.11 3.49 7.56
CA LEU A 12 -1.10 2.67 7.59
C LEU A 12 -0.90 1.38 8.42
N ASN A 13 0.25 0.72 8.26
CA ASN A 13 0.63 -0.45 9.06
C ASN A 13 0.78 -0.10 10.54
N ASN A 14 1.43 1.04 10.84
CA ASN A 14 1.62 1.49 12.22
C ASN A 14 0.27 1.82 12.89
N ALA A 15 -0.65 2.44 12.16
CA ALA A 15 -1.99 2.71 12.64
C ALA A 15 -2.76 1.42 12.95
N LEU A 16 -2.68 0.41 12.07
CA LEU A 16 -3.29 -0.90 12.33
C LEU A 16 -2.66 -1.60 13.53
N ALA A 17 -1.33 -1.55 13.67
CA ALA A 17 -0.61 -2.19 14.77
C ALA A 17 -0.94 -1.59 16.15
N ALA A 18 -1.40 -0.33 16.20
CA ALA A 18 -1.81 0.33 17.42
C ALA A 18 -3.24 -0.03 17.87
N VAL A 19 -4.01 -0.77 17.06
CA VAL A 19 -5.38 -1.17 17.37
C VAL A 19 -5.37 -2.41 18.24
N ASP A 20 -6.15 -2.39 19.32
CA ASP A 20 -6.42 -3.58 20.13
C ASP A 20 -7.24 -4.61 19.32
N PRO A 21 -6.70 -5.83 19.09
CA PRO A 21 -7.41 -6.88 18.36
C PRO A 21 -8.71 -7.33 19.03
N GLU A 22 -8.84 -7.19 20.36
CA GLU A 22 -10.03 -7.57 21.11
C GLU A 22 -11.09 -6.46 21.16
N SER A 23 -10.78 -5.28 20.59
CA SER A 23 -11.74 -4.19 20.55
C SER A 23 -12.93 -4.48 19.63
N ALA A 24 -14.12 -4.07 20.07
CA ALA A 24 -15.35 -4.19 19.28
C ALA A 24 -15.30 -3.42 17.93
N ASN A 25 -14.32 -2.51 17.76
CA ASN A 25 -14.15 -1.70 16.56
C ASN A 25 -13.13 -2.28 15.55
N GLY A 26 -12.46 -3.39 15.86
CA GLY A 26 -11.39 -3.95 15.04
C GLY A 26 -11.79 -4.22 13.58
N ALA A 27 -13.01 -4.72 13.35
CA ALA A 27 -13.51 -5.01 12.00
C ALA A 27 -13.70 -3.74 11.14
N ALA A 28 -14.15 -2.64 11.75
CA ALA A 28 -14.31 -1.37 11.04
C ALA A 28 -12.94 -0.77 10.66
N VAL A 29 -11.98 -0.81 11.59
CA VAL A 29 -10.62 -0.34 11.32
C VAL A 29 -9.95 -1.18 10.23
N TRP A 30 -10.09 -2.50 10.30
CA TRP A 30 -9.58 -3.41 9.27
C TRP A 30 -10.18 -3.12 7.89
N THR A 31 -11.48 -2.85 7.80
CA THR A 31 -12.15 -2.57 6.52
C THR A 31 -11.58 -1.32 5.85
N THR A 32 -11.35 -0.25 6.62
CA THR A 32 -10.71 0.97 6.11
C THR A 32 -9.26 0.72 5.74
N TYR A 33 -8.49 0.08 6.64
CA TYR A 33 -7.09 -0.27 6.39
C TYR A 33 -6.92 -1.05 5.09
N LEU A 34 -7.71 -2.10 4.89
CA LEU A 34 -7.58 -3.00 3.75
C LEU A 34 -7.84 -2.27 2.43
N ARG A 35 -8.87 -1.41 2.38
CA ARG A 35 -9.19 -0.60 1.22
C ARG A 35 -8.01 0.29 0.81
N ASP A 36 -7.49 1.04 1.76
CA ASP A 36 -6.44 2.02 1.50
C ASP A 36 -5.11 1.34 1.17
N TRP A 37 -4.80 0.25 1.87
CA TRP A 37 -3.59 -0.55 1.64
C TRP A 37 -3.58 -1.16 0.23
N VAL A 38 -4.70 -1.74 -0.20
CA VAL A 38 -4.83 -2.33 -1.53
C VAL A 38 -4.68 -1.25 -2.62
N MET A 39 -5.26 -0.08 -2.43
CA MET A 39 -5.12 1.04 -3.37
C MET A 39 -3.66 1.44 -3.56
N TRP A 40 -2.90 1.62 -2.48
CA TRP A 40 -1.48 1.97 -2.58
C TRP A 40 -0.62 0.84 -3.14
N ASN A 41 -1.00 -0.42 -2.92
CA ASN A 41 -0.35 -1.53 -3.60
C ASN A 41 -0.60 -1.55 -5.12
N HIS A 42 -1.78 -1.15 -5.60
CA HIS A 42 -2.01 -1.01 -7.04
C HIS A 42 -1.08 0.05 -7.65
N VAL A 43 -0.89 1.20 -6.99
CA VAL A 43 0.06 2.23 -7.43
C VAL A 43 1.49 1.67 -7.54
N ARG A 44 1.91 0.86 -6.56
CA ARG A 44 3.22 0.20 -6.59
C ARG A 44 3.36 -0.74 -7.80
N THR A 45 2.34 -1.55 -8.07
CA THR A 45 2.32 -2.46 -9.22
C THR A 45 2.38 -1.70 -10.54
N ILE A 46 1.52 -0.69 -10.72
CA ILE A 46 1.47 0.12 -11.95
C ILE A 46 2.81 0.81 -12.21
N THR A 47 3.42 1.40 -11.18
CA THR A 47 4.73 2.07 -11.34
C THR A 47 5.86 1.10 -11.68
N ALA A 48 5.82 -0.14 -11.17
CA ALA A 48 6.78 -1.17 -11.54
C ALA A 48 6.59 -1.64 -13.00
N ILE A 49 5.34 -1.84 -13.43
CA ILE A 49 5.01 -2.19 -14.82
C ILE A 49 5.46 -1.07 -15.78
N ALA A 50 5.20 0.19 -15.42
CA ALA A 50 5.63 1.34 -16.21
C ALA A 50 7.16 1.39 -16.35
N ALA A 51 7.89 1.19 -15.24
CA ALA A 51 9.35 1.14 -15.28
C ALA A 51 9.88 0.01 -16.18
N LEU A 52 9.26 -1.17 -16.12
CA LEU A 52 9.59 -2.30 -17.02
C LEU A 52 9.33 -1.93 -18.48
N ALA A 53 8.19 -1.32 -18.79
CA ALA A 53 7.87 -0.90 -20.16
C ALA A 53 8.88 0.13 -20.69
N CYS A 54 9.25 1.14 -19.88
CA CYS A 54 10.29 2.10 -20.23
C CYS A 54 11.64 1.43 -20.49
N PHE A 55 12.02 0.44 -19.68
CA PHE A 55 13.25 -0.31 -19.87
C PHE A 55 13.27 -1.08 -21.19
N ILE A 56 12.16 -1.75 -21.54
CA ILE A 56 12.01 -2.46 -22.82
C ILE A 56 12.10 -1.49 -24.01
N ILE A 57 11.44 -0.33 -23.92
CA ILE A 57 11.49 0.69 -24.98
C ILE A 57 12.90 1.23 -25.16
N ALA A 58 13.64 1.47 -24.08
CA ALA A 58 15.01 1.96 -24.15
C ALA A 58 16.01 0.93 -24.72
N LEU A 59 15.70 -0.36 -24.62
CA LEU A 59 16.50 -1.45 -25.20
C LEU A 59 16.17 -1.75 -26.67
N ARG A 60 15.11 -1.14 -27.21
CA ARG A 60 14.66 -1.35 -28.58
C ARG A 60 15.20 -0.26 -29.51
#